data_AF-W6AKI0-F1
#
_entry.id   AF-W6AKI0-F1
#
_cell.length_a   1.000
_cell.length_b   1.000
_cell.length_c   1.000
_cell.angle_alpha   90.00
_cell.angle_beta   90.00
_cell.angle_gamma   90.00
#
_symmetry.space_group_name_H-M   'P 1'
#
loop_
_entity.id
_entity.type
_entity.pdbx_description
1 polymer ?
#
loop_
_entity_poly.entity_id
_entity_poly.type
_entity_poly.pdbx_seq_one_letter_code
_entity_poly.pdbx_strand_id
1 'polypeptide(L)'
;MKYKIPVILKILKCIFDNNIGYGSINHPVDVCLECQFSGIIPQAYDKCQSNNIRRIRQITGYLTGDLNSWNSAKRSEEHDRVKHGINENK
;
A
#
# COMPACT_ATOMS: atom_id res chain seq x y z
N MET A 1 -11.57 -1.89 -3.62
CA MET A 1 -10.79 -2.40 -4.78
C MET A 1 -10.99 -3.91 -4.87
N LYS A 2 -11.60 -4.44 -5.94
CA LYS A 2 -11.68 -5.90 -6.14
C LYS A 2 -10.26 -6.40 -6.48
N TYR A 3 -9.68 -7.25 -5.63
CA TYR A 3 -8.39 -7.86 -5.91
C TYR A 3 -8.47 -8.61 -7.26
N LYS A 4 -7.48 -8.41 -8.13
CA LYS A 4 -7.35 -9.22 -9.34
C LYS A 4 -6.75 -10.57 -8.95
N ILE A 5 -7.59 -11.43 -8.38
CA ILE A 5 -7.22 -12.78 -7.90
C ILE A 5 -6.33 -13.53 -8.90
N PRO A 6 -6.59 -13.52 -10.23
CA PRO A 6 -5.72 -14.20 -11.18
C PRO A 6 -4.26 -13.71 -11.19
N VAL A 7 -4.02 -12.42 -10.94
CA VAL A 7 -2.66 -11.84 -10.90
C VAL A 7 -1.94 -12.30 -9.63
N ILE A 8 -2.63 -12.29 -8.49
CA ILE A 8 -2.09 -12.78 -7.22
C ILE A 8 -1.67 -14.25 -7.37
N LEU A 9 -2.53 -15.09 -7.96
CA LEU A 9 -2.23 -16.50 -8.19
C LEU A 9 -1.02 -16.71 -9.11
N LYS A 10 -0.84 -15.88 -10.15
CA LYS A 10 0.36 -15.94 -11.00
C LYS A 10 1.64 -15.61 -10.22
N ILE A 11 1.60 -14.61 -9.35
CA ILE A 11 2.73 -14.25 -8.49
C ILE A 11 3.05 -15.39 -7.52
N LEU A 12 2.02 -15.94 -6.86
CA LEU A 12 2.19 -17.07 -5.93
C LEU A 12 2.77 -18.30 -6.62
N LYS A 13 2.33 -18.61 -7.84
CA LYS A 13 2.91 -19.69 -8.64
C LYS A 13 4.39 -19.44 -8.93
N CYS A 14 4.77 -18.22 -9.30
CA CYS A 14 6.17 -17.85 -9.51
C CYS A 14 7.02 -18.04 -8.23
N ILE A 15 6.51 -17.59 -7.07
CA ILE A 15 7.17 -17.79 -5.77
C ILE A 15 7.39 -19.27 -5.49
N PHE A 16 6.37 -20.10 -5.72
CA PHE A 16 6.44 -21.55 -5.54
C PHE A 16 7.42 -22.23 -6.50
N ASP A 17 7.29 -21.95 -7.81
CA ASP A 17 8.13 -22.57 -8.86
C ASP A 17 9.62 -22.23 -8.69
N ASN A 18 9.95 -21.13 -8.00
CA ASN A 18 11.32 -20.70 -7.69
C ASN A 18 11.78 -21.06 -6.27
N ASN A 19 11.06 -21.91 -5.52
CA ASN A 19 11.41 -22.33 -4.15
C ASN A 19 11.61 -21.16 -3.17
N ILE A 20 10.81 -20.09 -3.29
CA ILE A 20 10.86 -18.95 -2.36
C ILE A 20 9.96 -19.26 -1.16
N GLY A 21 10.58 -19.57 0.00
CA GLY A 21 9.86 -20.00 1.21
C GLY A 21 9.19 -18.89 2.02
N TYR A 22 9.50 -17.62 1.74
CA TYR A 22 8.89 -16.48 2.43
C TYR A 22 8.77 -15.28 1.49
N GLY A 23 7.57 -14.69 1.44
CA GLY A 23 7.29 -13.50 0.63
C GLY A 23 6.00 -12.83 1.08
N SER A 24 5.82 -11.57 0.68
CA SER A 24 4.61 -10.80 0.94
C SER A 24 4.26 -9.95 -0.28
N ILE A 25 2.98 -9.58 -0.40
CA ILE A 25 2.49 -8.68 -1.43
C ILE A 25 2.01 -7.42 -0.72
N ASN A 26 2.72 -6.31 -0.89
CA ASN A 26 2.40 -5.05 -0.26
C ASN A 26 1.19 -4.40 -0.94
N HIS A 27 0.19 -4.00 -0.15
CA HIS A 27 -0.95 -3.21 -0.59
C HIS A 27 -1.08 -1.95 0.28
N PRO A 28 -1.16 -0.73 -0.29
CA PRO A 28 -1.35 0.47 0.50
C PRO A 28 -2.74 0.44 1.14
N VAL A 29 -2.77 0.66 2.46
CA VAL A 29 -4.01 0.80 3.22
C VAL A 29 -4.00 2.16 3.90
N ASP A 30 -4.94 3.01 3.53
CA ASP A 30 -5.12 4.33 4.11
C ASP A 30 -6.47 4.37 4.82
N VAL A 31 -6.47 4.84 6.06
CA VAL A 31 -7.66 4.93 6.90
C VAL A 31 -7.89 6.37 7.30
N CYS A 32 -9.03 6.96 6.94
CA CYS A 32 -9.44 8.25 7.47
C CYS A 32 -9.84 8.10 8.94
N LEU A 33 -9.25 8.89 9.82
CA LEU A 33 -9.55 8.83 11.26
C LEU A 33 -10.87 9.53 11.64
N GLU A 34 -11.44 10.34 10.74
CA GLU A 34 -12.73 11.00 10.96
C GLU A 34 -13.91 10.14 10.52
N CYS A 35 -13.94 9.73 9.24
CA CYS A 35 -15.06 8.97 8.66
C CYS A 35 -14.82 7.46 8.60
N GLN A 36 -13.67 6.98 9.08
CA GLN A 36 -13.27 5.56 9.10
C GLN A 36 -13.21 4.90 7.71
N PHE A 37 -13.23 5.67 6.62
CA PHE A 37 -13.05 5.12 5.28
C PHE A 37 -11.67 4.46 5.16
N SER A 38 -11.65 3.24 4.62
CA SER A 38 -10.44 2.49 4.30
C SER A 38 -10.31 2.32 2.79
N GLY A 39 -9.20 2.78 2.22
CA GLY A 39 -8.95 2.75 0.79
C GLY A 39 -7.59 3.37 0.42
N ILE A 40 -7.45 3.88 -0.80
CA ILE A 40 -6.24 4.58 -1.25
C ILE A 40 -6.51 6.10 -1.17
N ILE A 41 -5.53 6.88 -0.72
CA ILE A 41 -5.59 8.32 -0.38
C ILE A 41 -6.56 9.20 -1.21
N PRO A 42 -6.64 9.15 -2.56
CA PRO A 42 -7.59 10.00 -3.28
C PRO A 42 -9.04 9.73 -2.88
N GLN A 43 -9.39 8.46 -2.68
CA GLN A 43 -10.76 8.02 -2.41
C GLN A 43 -11.20 8.30 -0.96
N ALA A 44 -10.25 8.46 -0.05
CA ALA A 44 -10.55 8.78 1.35
C ALA A 44 -10.94 10.25 1.53
N TYR A 45 -10.26 11.14 0.80
CA TYR A 45 -10.55 12.57 0.81
C TYR A 45 -11.96 12.86 0.28
N ASP A 46 -12.36 12.22 -0.83
CA ASP A 46 -13.67 12.45 -1.47
C ASP A 46 -14.88 12.17 -0.56
N LYS A 47 -14.71 11.39 0.51
CA LYS A 47 -15.80 11.05 1.44
C LYS A 47 -16.07 12.09 2.52
N CYS A 48 -15.05 12.79 3.02
CA CYS A 48 -15.19 13.66 4.20
C CYS A 48 -14.26 14.87 4.23
N GLN A 49 -13.42 15.04 3.20
CA GLN A 49 -12.45 16.12 3.04
C GLN A 49 -11.42 16.26 4.17
N SER A 50 -11.34 15.28 5.07
CA SER A 50 -10.35 15.28 6.15
C SER A 50 -8.99 14.85 5.64
N ASN A 51 -7.97 15.59 6.07
CA ASN A 51 -6.56 15.24 5.87
C ASN A 51 -6.00 14.36 6.99
N ASN A 52 -6.82 14.00 7.99
CA ASN A 52 -6.45 13.15 9.11
C ASN A 52 -6.45 11.67 8.68
N ILE A 53 -5.41 11.28 7.94
CA ILE A 53 -5.29 9.96 7.32
C ILE A 53 -4.14 9.17 7.97
N ARG A 54 -4.47 8.01 8.51
CA ARG A 54 -3.49 7.02 8.96
C ARG A 54 -3.06 6.14 7.80
N ARG A 55 -1.76 6.12 7.51
CA ARG A 55 -1.17 5.34 6.40
C ARG A 55 -0.48 4.09 6.95
N ILE A 56 -1.05 2.93 6.65
CA ILE A 56 -0.50 1.64 7.03
C ILE A 56 0.34 1.12 5.86
N ARG A 57 1.62 0.82 6.13
CA ARG A 57 2.58 0.33 5.13
C ARG A 57 3.42 -0.79 5.71
N GLN A 58 3.83 -1.72 4.84
CA GLN A 58 4.89 -2.69 5.11
C GLN A 58 6.18 -2.17 4.45
N ILE A 59 7.18 -1.84 5.28
CA ILE A 59 8.47 -1.30 4.83
C ILE A 59 9.58 -2.31 5.11
N THR A 60 9.76 -2.73 6.37
CA THR A 60 10.78 -3.71 6.77
C THR A 60 10.19 -5.08 7.13
N GLY A 61 9.14 -5.51 6.41
CA GLY A 61 8.55 -6.84 6.59
C GLY A 61 7.41 -6.95 7.61
N TYR A 62 7.03 -5.87 8.30
CA TYR A 62 5.81 -5.82 9.12
C TYR A 62 4.99 -4.55 8.86
N LEU A 63 3.68 -4.63 9.13
CA LEU A 63 2.77 -3.49 9.03
C LEU A 63 2.99 -2.53 10.20
N THR A 64 3.06 -1.23 9.90
CA THR A 64 2.98 -0.19 10.92
C THR A 64 1.56 0.35 11.06
N GLY A 65 1.21 0.80 12.27
CA GLY A 65 -0.03 1.52 12.52
C GLY A 65 -0.06 2.87 11.81
N ASP A 66 0.91 3.74 12.07
CA ASP A 66 1.05 5.03 11.39
C ASP A 66 2.47 5.18 10.80
N LEU A 67 2.57 5.82 9.63
CA LEU A 67 3.83 6.07 8.95
C LEU A 67 4.70 7.07 9.73
N ASN A 68 4.08 7.94 10.54
CA ASN A 68 4.77 8.91 11.38
C ASN A 68 5.63 8.27 12.48
N SER A 69 5.37 7.01 12.84
CA SER A 69 6.17 6.28 13.84
C SER A 69 7.54 5.81 13.30
N TRP A 70 7.81 5.96 12.01
CA TRP A 70 9.07 5.55 11.40
C TRP A 70 10.10 6.69 11.29
N ASN A 71 11.39 6.30 11.29
CA ASN A 71 12.49 7.22 11.04
C ASN A 71 12.46 7.82 9.62
N SER A 72 13.24 8.88 9.40
CA SER A 72 13.32 9.59 8.10
C SER A 72 13.69 8.67 6.95
N ALA A 73 14.67 7.77 7.14
CA ALA A 73 15.14 6.86 6.09
C ALA A 73 14.01 5.95 5.56
N LYS A 74 13.21 5.35 6.45
CA LYS A 74 12.10 4.47 6.07
C LYS A 74 10.93 5.24 5.45
N ARG A 75 10.71 6.48 5.87
CA ARG A 75 9.74 7.38 5.22
C ARG A 75 10.17 7.76 3.80
N SER A 76 11.47 7.90 3.56
CA SER A 76 12.01 8.14 2.22
C SER A 76 11.72 6.98 1.29
N GLU A 77 11.96 5.73 1.72
CA GLU A 77 11.67 4.54 0.88
C GLU A 77 10.24 4.53 0.35
N GLU A 78 9.24 4.78 1.22
CA GLU A 78 7.84 4.84 0.79
C GLU A 78 7.57 6.02 -0.16
N HIS A 79 8.25 7.16 0.05
CA HIS A 79 8.13 8.33 -0.83
C HIS A 79 8.70 8.07 -2.22
N ASP A 80 9.80 7.32 -2.30
CA ASP A 80 10.50 7.01 -3.53
C ASP A 80 9.81 5.90 -4.36
N ARG A 81 8.71 5.31 -3.86
CA ARG A 81 7.92 4.31 -4.60
C ARG A 81 7.22 4.94 -5.80
N VAL A 82 7.56 4.44 -6.98
CA VAL A 82 6.93 4.86 -8.25
C VAL A 82 5.74 3.98 -8.61
N LYS A 83 4.73 4.59 -9.25
CA LYS A 83 3.56 3.87 -9.76
C LYS A 83 3.81 3.46 -11.20
N HIS A 84 3.95 2.16 -11.46
CA HIS A 84 4.13 1.64 -12.81
C HIS A 84 2.78 1.50 -13.54
N GLY A 85 2.74 1.81 -14.84
CA GLY A 85 1.56 1.60 -15.69
C GLY A 85 0.47 2.67 -15.57
N ILE A 86 0.76 3.78 -14.86
CA ILE A 86 -0.03 5.01 -14.97
C ILE A 86 0.64 5.80 -16.09
N ASN A 87 0.11 5.70 -17.32
CA ASN A 87 0.41 6.72 -18.32
C ASN A 87 -0.23 8.01 -17.78
N GLU A 88 0.60 8.91 -17.28
CA GLU A 88 0.21 10.30 -17.04
C GLU A 88 -0.01 10.92 -18.43
N ASN A 89 -1.22 10.73 -18.96
CA ASN A 89 -1.66 11.55 -20.07
C ASN A 89 -1.69 13.00 -19.59
N LYS A 90 -0.93 13.82 -20.33
CA LYS A 90 -0.99 15.28 -20.38
C LYS A 90 -2.41 15.81 -20.34
#